data_AF-A0AAD4R9T5-F1
#
_entry.id   AF-A0AAD4R9T5-F1
#
_cell.length_a   1.000
_cell.length_b   1.000
_cell.length_c   1.000
_cell.angle_alpha   90.00
_cell.angle_beta   90.00
_cell.angle_gamma   90.00
#
_symmetry.space_group_name_H-M   'P 1'
#
loop_
_entity.id
_entity.type
_entity.pdbx_description
1 polymer ?
#
loop_
_entity_poly.entity_id
_entity_poly.type
_entity_poly.pdbx_seq_one_letter_code
_entity_poly.pdbx_strand_id
1 'polypeptide(L)'
;MTGSCTTDWTQHPLKRWAKDKISFSISTDDPTCFDNSMTSELKLAALEIGLTIEEIKQCQINAAKAAFISEEEKVELLQKLQNAFGGQSCLLF
;
A
#
# COMPACT_ATOMS: atom_id res chain seq x y z
N MET A 1 4.23 -20.70 4.28
CA MET A 1 2.90 -20.12 4.04
C MET A 1 1.95 -20.63 5.11
N THR A 2 1.41 -19.75 5.96
CA THR A 2 0.73 -20.13 7.22
C THR A 2 -0.73 -20.58 7.07
N GLY A 3 -1.23 -20.73 5.84
CA GLY A 3 -2.58 -21.28 5.57
C GLY A 3 -3.75 -20.40 6.03
N SER A 4 -3.50 -19.17 6.45
CA SER A 4 -4.53 -18.26 6.99
C SER A 4 -5.47 -17.67 5.93
N CYS A 5 -5.02 -17.61 4.67
CA CYS A 5 -5.80 -17.09 3.55
C CYS A 5 -6.16 -18.21 2.57
N THR A 6 -7.34 -18.11 1.96
CA THR A 6 -7.74 -18.99 0.86
C THR A 6 -6.80 -18.83 -0.32
N THR A 7 -6.71 -19.85 -1.18
CA THR A 7 -5.94 -19.78 -2.43
C THR A 7 -6.56 -18.86 -3.48
N ASP A 8 -7.83 -18.47 -3.30
CA ASP A 8 -8.50 -17.46 -4.10
C ASP A 8 -8.12 -16.05 -3.62
N TRP A 9 -7.38 -15.32 -4.46
CA TRP A 9 -6.94 -13.95 -4.20
C TRP A 9 -8.08 -12.94 -4.10
N THR A 10 -9.22 -13.20 -4.74
CA THR A 10 -10.36 -12.29 -4.71
C THR A 10 -11.04 -12.23 -3.34
N GLN A 11 -10.80 -13.25 -2.51
CA GLN A 11 -11.26 -13.37 -1.12
C GLN A 11 -10.22 -12.85 -0.11
N HIS A 12 -9.10 -12.33 -0.58
CA HIS A 12 -8.03 -11.86 0.30
C HIS A 12 -8.54 -10.72 1.22
N PRO A 13 -8.25 -10.74 2.54
CA PRO A 13 -8.77 -9.75 3.50
C PRO A 13 -8.48 -8.29 3.14
N LEU A 14 -7.36 -8.07 2.44
CA LEU A 14 -6.94 -6.75 1.94
C LEU A 14 -8.04 -6.04 1.14
N LYS A 15 -8.82 -6.79 0.35
CA LYS A 15 -9.95 -6.23 -0.43
C LYS A 15 -11.01 -5.61 0.47
N ARG A 16 -11.29 -6.26 1.60
CA ARG A 16 -12.22 -5.73 2.61
C ARG A 16 -11.63 -4.52 3.31
N TRP A 17 -10.35 -4.55 3.65
CA TRP A 17 -9.67 -3.42 4.30
C TRP A 17 -9.63 -2.17 3.43
N ALA A 18 -9.38 -2.33 2.13
CA ALA A 18 -9.46 -1.25 1.15
C ALA A 18 -10.87 -0.65 1.09
N LYS A 19 -11.90 -1.49 0.97
CA LYS A 19 -13.30 -1.07 0.98
C LYS A 19 -13.70 -0.32 2.25
N ASP A 20 -13.22 -0.79 3.40
CA ASP A 20 -13.51 -0.21 4.72
C ASP A 20 -12.61 1.00 5.04
N LYS A 21 -11.71 1.40 4.13
CA LYS A 21 -10.75 2.50 4.29
C LYS A 21 -9.89 2.37 5.55
N ILE A 22 -9.53 1.13 5.89
CA ILE A 22 -8.65 0.84 7.01
C ILE A 22 -7.22 1.28 6.65
N SER A 23 -6.47 1.76 7.65
CA SER A 23 -5.05 2.04 7.47
C SER A 23 -4.24 0.75 7.43
N PHE A 24 -3.75 0.37 6.26
CA PHE A 24 -2.85 -0.76 6.05
C PHE A 24 -1.68 -0.38 5.12
N SER A 25 -0.66 -1.24 5.09
CA SER A 25 0.47 -1.18 4.16
C SER A 25 0.61 -2.51 3.41
N ILE A 26 1.30 -2.47 2.26
CA ILE A 26 1.71 -3.65 1.49
C ILE A 26 3.23 -3.76 1.62
N SER A 27 3.72 -4.98 1.83
CA SER A 27 5.14 -5.30 2.02
C SER A 27 5.45 -6.68 1.43
N THR A 28 6.72 -6.92 1.12
CA THR A 28 7.21 -8.19 0.57
C THR A 28 7.36 -9.32 1.61
N ASP A 29 7.32 -8.97 2.90
CA ASP A 29 7.63 -9.87 4.03
C ASP A 29 9.08 -10.38 3.95
N ASP A 30 9.32 -11.55 3.35
CA ASP A 30 10.65 -12.17 3.16
C ASP A 30 11.01 -12.37 1.67
N PRO A 31 11.58 -11.36 0.98
CA PRO A 31 11.85 -11.43 -0.46
C PRO A 31 12.66 -12.65 -0.92
N THR A 32 13.68 -13.04 -0.16
CA THR A 32 14.54 -14.18 -0.49
C THR A 32 13.79 -15.51 -0.43
N CYS A 33 12.78 -15.61 0.43
CA CYS A 33 11.98 -16.83 0.61
C CYS A 33 10.88 -16.95 -0.43
N PHE A 34 10.32 -15.82 -0.88
CA PHE A 34 9.17 -15.77 -1.79
C PHE A 34 9.54 -15.44 -3.24
N ASP A 35 10.81 -15.09 -3.50
CA ASP A 35 11.29 -14.62 -4.81
C ASP A 35 10.40 -13.50 -5.39
N ASN A 36 10.03 -12.54 -4.53
CA ASN A 36 9.13 -11.44 -4.86
C ASN A 36 9.84 -10.06 -4.76
N SER A 37 9.15 -9.04 -5.27
CA SER A 37 9.59 -7.66 -5.22
C SER A 37 8.40 -6.75 -4.90
N MET A 38 8.66 -5.51 -4.47
CA MET A 38 7.58 -4.56 -4.24
C MET A 38 6.69 -4.37 -5.48
N THR A 39 7.29 -4.42 -6.67
CA THR A 39 6.56 -4.32 -7.94
C THR A 39 5.63 -5.52 -8.17
N SER A 40 6.05 -6.75 -7.81
CA SER A 40 5.18 -7.92 -7.96
C SER A 40 4.03 -7.90 -6.96
N GLU A 41 4.28 -7.49 -5.72
CA GLU A 41 3.23 -7.36 -4.69
C GLU A 41 2.17 -6.32 -5.08
N LEU A 42 2.59 -5.16 -5.58
CA LEU A 42 1.67 -4.13 -6.05
C LEU A 42 0.86 -4.59 -7.29
N LYS A 43 1.48 -5.36 -8.18
CA LYS A 43 0.78 -5.97 -9.34
C LYS A 43 -0.25 -7.00 -8.88
N LEU A 44 0.10 -7.86 -7.92
CA LEU A 44 -0.81 -8.85 -7.36
C LEU A 44 -2.01 -8.16 -6.69
N ALA A 45 -1.76 -7.11 -5.91
CA ALA A 45 -2.82 -6.33 -5.29
C ALA A 45 -3.79 -5.71 -6.30
N ALA A 46 -3.27 -5.17 -7.41
CA ALA A 46 -4.09 -4.56 -8.47
C ALA A 46 -4.85 -5.61 -9.31
N LEU A 47 -4.17 -6.66 -9.76
CA LEU A 47 -4.68 -7.58 -10.77
C LEU A 47 -5.46 -8.75 -10.17
N GLU A 48 -4.97 -9.34 -9.08
CA GLU A 48 -5.54 -10.57 -8.50
C GLU A 48 -6.51 -10.26 -7.35
N ILE A 49 -6.13 -9.35 -6.44
CA ILE A 49 -7.00 -8.94 -5.33
C ILE A 49 -8.08 -7.96 -5.82
N GLY A 50 -7.73 -7.11 -6.79
CA GLY A 50 -8.62 -6.15 -7.42
C GLY A 50 -8.70 -4.80 -6.71
N LEU A 51 -7.60 -4.34 -6.11
CA LEU A 51 -7.50 -2.97 -5.57
C LEU A 51 -7.40 -1.97 -6.72
N THR A 52 -8.02 -0.80 -6.55
CA THR A 52 -7.87 0.30 -7.50
C THR A 52 -6.52 1.00 -7.33
N ILE A 53 -6.09 1.75 -8.35
CA ILE A 53 -4.85 2.53 -8.29
C ILE A 53 -4.93 3.58 -7.18
N GLU A 54 -6.10 4.17 -6.93
CA GLU A 54 -6.33 5.13 -5.86
C GLU A 54 -6.19 4.49 -4.47
N GLU A 55 -6.71 3.27 -4.29
CA GLU A 55 -6.56 2.52 -3.04
C GLU A 55 -5.08 2.17 -2.78
N ILE A 56 -4.34 1.79 -3.82
CA ILE A 56 -2.90 1.53 -3.73
C ILE A 56 -2.13 2.81 -3.38
N LYS A 57 -2.45 3.95 -4.01
CA LYS A 57 -1.85 5.25 -3.65
C LYS A 57 -2.15 5.62 -2.20
N GLN A 58 -3.39 5.46 -1.75
CA GLN A 58 -3.79 5.74 -0.37
C GLN A 58 -3.09 4.81 0.62
N CYS A 59 -2.91 3.53 0.29
CA CYS A 59 -2.12 2.58 1.06
C CYS A 59 -0.68 3.07 1.26
N GLN A 60 -0.02 3.57 0.20
CA GLN A 60 1.34 4.10 0.31
C GLN A 60 1.41 5.37 1.18
N ILE A 61 0.39 6.24 1.10
CA ILE A 61 0.26 7.41 1.98
C ILE A 61 0.07 6.98 3.44
N ASN A 62 -0.77 5.99 3.70
CA ASN A 62 -1.02 5.47 5.05
C ASN A 62 0.26 4.85 5.64
N ALA A 63 1.01 4.08 4.83
CA ALA A 63 2.30 3.54 5.22
C ALA A 63 3.31 4.64 5.61
N ALA A 64 3.39 5.72 4.82
CA ALA A 64 4.25 6.86 5.13
C ALA A 64 3.85 7.58 6.43
N LYS A 65 2.55 7.75 6.68
CA LYS A 65 2.04 8.34 7.95
C LYS A 65 2.35 7.48 9.17
N ALA A 66 2.29 6.15 9.01
CA ALA A 66 2.55 5.18 10.06
C ALA A 66 4.05 4.84 10.25
N ALA A 67 4.95 5.39 9.42
CA ALA A 67 6.37 5.13 9.50
C ALA A 67 6.98 5.64 10.81
N PHE A 68 7.95 4.91 11.36
CA PHE A 68 8.68 5.29 12.58
C PHE A 68 9.86 6.20 12.28
N ILE A 69 9.57 7.35 11.67
CA ILE A 69 10.53 8.43 11.35
C ILE A 69 10.06 9.73 12.02
N SER A 70 10.89 10.77 12.01
CA SER A 70 10.50 12.06 12.61
C SER A 70 9.32 12.70 11.87
N GLU A 71 8.59 13.60 12.51
CA GLU A 71 7.46 14.29 11.85
C GLU A 71 7.93 15.12 10.64
N GLU A 72 9.12 15.71 10.72
CA GLU A 72 9.73 16.43 9.60
C GLU A 72 10.01 15.49 8.42
N GLU A 73 10.60 14.32 8.68
CA GLU A 73 10.85 13.31 7.64
C GLU A 73 9.56 12.75 7.03
N LYS A 74 8.48 12.61 7.84
CA LYS A 74 7.16 12.20 7.33
C LYS A 74 6.59 13.24 6.37
N VAL A 75 6.68 14.52 6.69
CA VAL A 75 6.18 15.61 5.83
C VAL A 75 6.92 15.59 4.49
N GLU A 76 8.25 15.45 4.51
CA GLU A 76 9.05 15.35 3.29
C GLU A 76 8.69 14.12 2.45
N LEU A 77 8.50 12.97 3.09
CA LEU A 77 8.13 11.72 2.42
C LEU A 77 6.75 11.84 1.77
N LEU A 78 5.76 12.41 2.47
CA LEU A 78 4.43 12.62 1.93
C LEU A 78 4.44 13.58 0.73
N GLN A 79 5.25 14.64 0.78
CA GLN A 79 5.41 15.55 -0.34
C GLN A 79 6.01 14.84 -1.57
N LYS A 80 7.03 13.99 -1.36
CA LYS A 80 7.63 13.17 -2.44
C LYS A 80 6.61 12.25 -3.09
N LEU A 81 5.77 11.59 -2.28
CA LEU A 81 4.70 10.71 -2.78
C LEU A 81 3.65 11.47 -3.58
N GLN A 82 3.18 12.62 -3.09
CA GLN A 82 2.20 13.45 -3.79
C GLN A 82 2.72 13.93 -5.15
N ASN A 83 3.99 14.34 -5.20
CA ASN A 83 4.65 14.76 -6.45
C ASN A 83 4.75 13.59 -7.43
N ALA A 84 5.14 12.40 -6.96
CA ALA A 84 5.27 11.20 -7.77
C ALA A 84 3.93 10.72 -8.37
N PHE A 85 2.82 10.92 -7.66
CA PHE A 85 1.48 10.50 -8.12
C PHE A 85 0.83 11.46 -9.13
N GLY A 86 1.50 12.54 -9.51
CA GLY A 86 1.03 13.51 -10.51
C GLY A 86 0.10 14.58 -9.95
N GLY A 87 0.44 15.13 -8.78
CA GLY A 87 -0.30 16.10 -7.96
C GLY A 87 -1.44 16.88 -8.64
N GLN A 88 -2.65 16.77 -8.09
CA GLN A 88 -3.59 17.88 -8.06
C GLN A 88 -3.61 18.48 -6.65
N SER A 89 -3.18 19.75 -6.61
CA SER A 89 -3.44 20.80 -5.63
C SER A 89 -4.42 20.46 -4.51
N CYS A 90 -3.98 20.55 -3.25
CA CYS A 90 -4.21 21.76 -2.45
C CYS A 90 -3.62 21.54 -1.05
N LEU A 91 -2.70 22.41 -0.67
CA LEU A 91 -2.41 22.71 0.74
C LEU A 91 -3.72 23.09 1.42
N LEU A 92 -4.19 22.26 2.33
CA LEU A 92 -4.91 22.75 3.49
C LEU A 92 -4.19 22.19 4.71
N PHE A 93 -3.51 23.13 5.37
CA PHE A 93 -3.18 23.08 6.79
C PHE A 93 -4.38 22.58 7.60
#